data_AF-A0AAU7NZ83-F1
#
_entry.id   AF-A0AAU7NZ83-F1
#
_cell.length_a   1.000
_cell.length_b   1.000
_cell.length_c   1.000
_cell.angle_alpha   90.00
_cell.angle_beta   90.00
_cell.angle_gamma   90.00
#
_symmetry.space_group_name_H-M   'P 1'
#
loop_
_entity.id
_entity.type
_entity.pdbx_description
1 polymer ?
#
loop_
_entity_poly.entity_id
_entity_poly.type
_entity_poly.pdbx_seq_one_letter_code
_entity_poly.pdbx_strand_id
1 'polypeptide(L)'
;MLAISEQLSREYTPGFSSRASASNSHIRLSAQEMLTISEEISRQHPLRLSLPSPRSKIVLLAVDPNHLHAYWHIDEKQMTQDSAQPLTLRIYAVADNLADGADQPEWFDMTLAPSQTQQRVAIPEQMTANYYGASIGKSQGKDGFAALASSDTAYVPRAHGADQYDAPALAGVLLSEHASGRGKEIR
;
A
#
# COMPACT_ATOMS: atom_id res chain seq x y z
N MET A 1 16.11 7.21 42.07
CA MET A 1 15.71 7.05 40.65
C MET A 1 15.73 5.60 40.16
N LEU A 2 16.64 4.73 40.64
CA LEU A 2 16.72 3.31 40.22
C LEU A 2 15.44 2.49 40.48
N ALA A 3 14.73 2.76 41.59
CA ALA A 3 13.51 2.04 41.95
C ALA A 3 12.35 2.25 40.95
N ILE A 4 12.27 3.42 40.31
CA ILE A 4 11.20 3.74 39.35
C ILE A 4 11.46 3.02 38.02
N SER A 5 12.73 2.94 37.60
CA SER A 5 13.12 2.19 36.40
C SER A 5 12.89 0.68 36.54
N GLU A 6 13.12 0.10 37.73
CA GLU A 6 12.83 -1.31 37.97
C GLU A 6 11.32 -1.61 37.97
N GLN A 7 10.52 -0.71 38.56
CA GLN A 7 9.06 -0.82 38.57
C GLN A 7 8.48 -0.77 37.15
N LEU A 8 8.89 0.20 36.33
CA LEU A 8 8.45 0.33 34.94
C LEU A 8 8.89 -0.86 34.08
N SER A 9 10.10 -1.37 34.27
CA SER A 9 10.54 -2.55 33.52
C SER A 9 9.69 -3.79 33.86
N ARG A 10 9.28 -3.95 35.12
CA ARG A 10 8.44 -5.06 35.56
C ARG A 10 6.99 -4.95 35.07
N GLU A 11 6.42 -3.75 35.08
CA GLU A 11 5.02 -3.52 34.70
C GLU A 11 4.79 -3.49 33.18
N TYR A 12 5.81 -3.13 32.41
CA TYR A 12 5.71 -2.97 30.96
C TYR A 12 6.50 -4.02 30.17
N THR A 13 6.99 -5.07 30.84
CA THR A 13 7.42 -6.28 30.12
C THR A 13 6.18 -6.91 29.49
N PRO A 14 6.09 -7.03 28.15
CA PRO A 14 4.94 -7.64 27.51
C PRO A 14 4.81 -9.10 27.98
N GLY A 15 3.85 -9.35 28.85
CA GLY A 15 3.44 -10.69 29.21
C GLY A 15 2.65 -11.28 28.04
N PHE A 16 3.32 -12.04 27.18
CA PHE A 16 2.62 -12.88 26.21
C PHE A 16 1.87 -13.99 26.95
N SER A 17 0.72 -13.66 27.52
CA SER A 17 -0.28 -14.66 27.93
C SER A 17 -0.99 -15.18 26.68
N SER A 18 -0.21 -15.78 25.78
CA SER A 18 -0.76 -16.70 24.80
C SER A 18 -1.21 -17.91 25.60
N ARG A 19 -2.47 -17.90 26.02
CA ARG A 19 -3.20 -19.15 26.21
C ARG A 19 -3.37 -19.72 24.80
N ALA A 20 -2.28 -20.21 24.23
CA ALA A 20 -2.32 -21.16 23.14
C ALA A 20 -3.22 -22.27 23.67
N SER A 21 -4.40 -22.41 23.07
CA SER A 21 -5.22 -23.58 23.30
C SER A 21 -4.30 -24.77 23.07
N ALA A 22 -3.91 -25.44 24.13
CA ALA A 22 -3.10 -26.64 24.08
C ALA A 22 -4.00 -27.73 23.49
N SER A 23 -4.18 -27.67 22.17
CA SER A 23 -4.49 -28.83 21.37
C SER A 23 -3.33 -29.80 21.59
N ASN A 24 -3.46 -30.65 22.61
CA ASN A 24 -2.55 -31.72 22.92
C ASN A 24 -2.60 -32.78 21.81
N SER A 25 -1.97 -32.48 20.69
CA SER A 25 -1.39 -33.48 19.82
C SER A 25 0.12 -33.35 19.98
N HIS A 26 0.68 -34.09 20.93
CA HIS A 26 2.12 -34.34 20.96
C HIS A 26 2.47 -35.15 19.70
N ILE A 27 2.59 -34.47 18.56
CA ILE A 27 3.07 -35.04 17.31
C ILE A 27 4.55 -35.35 17.54
N ARG A 28 4.82 -36.56 18.02
CA ARG A 28 6.17 -37.10 18.21
C ARG A 28 6.64 -37.68 16.89
N LEU A 29 7.14 -36.82 16.01
CA LEU A 29 7.79 -37.25 14.78
C LEU A 29 9.21 -37.71 15.12
N SER A 30 9.59 -38.87 14.60
CA SER A 30 10.99 -39.25 14.50
C SER A 30 11.73 -38.28 13.57
N ALA A 31 13.06 -38.22 13.70
CA ALA A 31 13.90 -37.42 12.80
C ALA A 31 13.69 -37.81 11.32
N GLN A 32 13.43 -39.09 11.06
CA GLN A 32 13.17 -39.60 9.73
C GLN A 32 11.83 -39.08 9.17
N GLU A 33 10.77 -39.09 9.98
CA GLU A 33 9.46 -38.57 9.56
C GLU A 33 9.51 -37.06 9.32
N MET A 34 10.23 -36.31 10.15
CA MET A 34 10.46 -34.87 9.91
C MET A 34 11.19 -34.63 8.58
N LEU A 35 12.20 -35.44 8.27
CA LEU A 35 12.92 -35.35 6.99
C LEU A 35 11.98 -35.64 5.82
N THR A 36 11.22 -36.73 5.87
CA THR A 36 10.27 -37.10 4.82
C THR A 36 9.21 -36.02 4.61
N ILE A 37 8.67 -35.44 5.68
CA ILE A 37 7.71 -34.33 5.60
C ILE A 37 8.37 -33.11 4.97
N SER A 38 9.60 -32.76 5.36
CA SER A 38 10.32 -31.63 4.78
C SER A 38 10.60 -31.83 3.27
N GLU A 39 10.93 -33.05 2.86
CA GLU A 39 11.14 -33.41 1.45
C GLU A 39 9.84 -33.35 0.65
N GLU A 40 8.73 -33.84 1.22
CA GLU A 40 7.42 -33.79 0.59
C GLU A 40 6.92 -32.34 0.43
N ILE A 41 7.03 -31.52 1.48
CA ILE A 41 6.73 -30.08 1.42
C ILE A 41 7.61 -29.41 0.36
N SER A 42 8.91 -29.72 0.32
CA SER A 42 9.83 -29.14 -0.68
C SER A 42 9.48 -29.56 -2.11
N ARG A 43 8.91 -30.75 -2.31
CA ARG A 43 8.44 -31.23 -3.63
C ARG A 43 7.10 -30.65 -4.04
N GLN A 44 6.17 -30.46 -3.09
CA GLN A 44 4.84 -29.91 -3.35
C GLN A 44 4.84 -28.38 -3.41
N HIS A 45 5.74 -27.75 -2.66
CA HIS A 45 6.01 -26.32 -2.62
C HIS A 45 7.46 -26.06 -2.97
N PRO A 46 7.91 -26.41 -4.20
CA PRO A 46 9.21 -25.95 -4.63
C PRO A 46 9.16 -24.43 -4.54
N LEU A 47 10.00 -23.84 -3.70
CA LEU A 47 10.24 -22.41 -3.74
C LEU A 47 10.51 -22.12 -5.20
N ARG A 48 9.63 -21.37 -5.86
CA ARG A 48 9.82 -20.96 -7.24
C ARG A 48 10.95 -19.92 -7.28
N LEU A 49 12.14 -20.36 -6.90
CA LEU A 49 13.44 -19.81 -7.25
C LEU A 49 13.75 -20.15 -8.71
N SER A 50 12.73 -20.19 -9.57
CA SER A 50 12.92 -19.71 -10.93
C SER A 50 13.37 -18.27 -10.77
N LEU A 51 14.68 -18.06 -10.55
CA LEU A 51 15.31 -16.79 -10.88
C LEU A 51 14.87 -16.56 -12.32
N PRO A 52 13.93 -15.64 -12.56
CA PRO A 52 13.63 -15.31 -13.93
C PRO A 52 14.95 -14.78 -14.47
N SER A 53 15.47 -15.36 -15.56
CA SER A 53 16.44 -14.66 -16.42
C SER A 53 16.03 -13.19 -16.43
N PRO A 54 16.93 -12.25 -16.08
CA PRO A 54 16.61 -10.92 -15.53
C PRO A 54 15.45 -10.22 -16.23
N ARG A 55 14.22 -10.61 -15.88
CA ARG A 55 13.04 -10.04 -16.52
C ARG A 55 12.97 -8.63 -15.98
N SER A 56 12.85 -7.69 -16.90
CA SER A 56 12.61 -6.30 -16.55
C SER A 56 11.43 -6.25 -15.58
N LYS A 57 11.66 -5.70 -14.39
CA LYS A 57 10.70 -5.66 -13.28
C LYS A 57 10.59 -4.26 -12.75
N ILE A 58 9.39 -3.91 -12.32
CA ILE A 58 9.09 -2.61 -11.71
C ILE A 58 8.30 -2.88 -10.43
N VAL A 59 8.63 -2.15 -9.39
CA VAL A 59 7.90 -2.14 -8.11
C VAL A 59 7.53 -0.69 -7.80
N LEU A 60 6.26 -0.46 -7.53
CA LEU A 60 5.75 0.81 -7.03
C LEU A 60 5.49 0.69 -5.52
N LEU A 61 5.91 1.70 -4.78
CA LEU A 61 5.65 1.84 -3.36
C LEU A 61 5.05 3.22 -3.07
N ALA A 62 3.88 3.25 -2.45
CA ALA A 62 3.31 4.48 -1.91
C ALA A 62 4.09 4.87 -0.64
N VAL A 63 4.64 6.08 -0.63
CA VAL A 63 5.38 6.60 0.53
C VAL A 63 4.57 7.67 1.25
N ASP A 64 3.90 8.53 0.49
CA ASP A 64 2.98 9.52 1.02
C ASP A 64 1.85 9.77 -0.01
N PRO A 65 0.76 10.48 0.35
CA PRO A 65 -0.40 10.67 -0.54
C PRO A 65 -0.08 11.33 -1.88
N ASN A 66 1.06 12.03 -1.97
CA ASN A 66 1.47 12.80 -3.13
C ASN A 66 2.72 12.23 -3.81
N HIS A 67 3.35 11.19 -3.26
CA HIS A 67 4.58 10.63 -3.81
C HIS A 67 4.61 9.10 -3.83
N LEU A 68 5.02 8.57 -4.97
CA LEU A 68 5.36 7.18 -5.20
C LEU A 68 6.88 7.03 -5.27
N HIS A 69 7.39 5.91 -4.78
CA HIS A 69 8.73 5.45 -5.12
C HIS A 69 8.62 4.32 -6.14
N ALA A 70 9.18 4.55 -7.32
CA ALA A 70 9.33 3.53 -8.34
C ALA A 70 10.74 2.95 -8.28
N TYR A 71 10.83 1.63 -8.23
CA TYR A 71 12.07 0.86 -8.32
C TYR A 71 12.00 -0.02 -9.55
N TRP A 72 13.08 -0.12 -10.29
CA TRP A 72 13.12 -0.99 -11.47
C TRP A 72 14.46 -1.65 -11.65
N HIS A 73 14.41 -2.82 -12.27
CA HIS A 73 15.55 -3.51 -12.81
C HIS A 73 15.24 -3.82 -14.27
N ILE A 74 16.08 -3.35 -15.18
CA ILE A 74 15.90 -3.52 -16.61
C ILE A 74 17.15 -4.21 -17.15
N ASP A 75 16.92 -5.21 -17.99
CA ASP A 75 18.00 -5.95 -18.61
C ASP A 75 18.84 -5.05 -19.51
N GLU A 76 20.17 -5.07 -19.36
CA GLU A 76 21.11 -4.23 -20.15
C GLU A 76 20.91 -4.43 -21.67
N LYS A 77 20.52 -5.63 -22.08
CA LYS A 77 20.20 -5.95 -23.48
C LYS A 77 19.04 -5.14 -24.00
N GLN A 78 17.98 -4.94 -23.20
CA GLN A 78 16.82 -4.14 -23.57
C GLN A 78 17.11 -2.64 -23.55
N MET A 79 18.07 -2.25 -22.72
CA MET A 79 18.54 -0.87 -22.57
C MET A 79 19.44 -0.42 -23.74
N THR A 80 20.23 -1.35 -24.30
CA THR A 80 21.22 -1.06 -25.34
C THR A 80 20.69 -1.33 -26.76
N GLN A 81 19.57 -2.07 -26.91
CA GLN A 81 19.09 -2.51 -28.22
C GLN A 81 18.62 -1.37 -29.15
N ASP A 82 18.49 -0.15 -28.65
CA ASP A 82 17.88 0.97 -29.38
C ASP A 82 18.27 2.30 -28.72
N SER A 83 19.53 2.70 -28.90
CA SER A 83 20.09 3.95 -28.35
C SER A 83 19.46 5.24 -28.94
N ALA A 84 18.44 5.12 -29.79
CA ALA A 84 17.81 6.26 -30.46
C ALA A 84 16.66 6.89 -29.66
N GLN A 85 16.03 6.15 -28.74
CA GLN A 85 14.92 6.66 -27.93
C GLN A 85 15.15 6.38 -26.45
N PRO A 86 15.03 7.40 -25.58
CA PRO A 86 15.19 7.20 -24.15
C PRO A 86 14.03 6.35 -23.61
N LEU A 87 14.33 5.57 -22.56
CA LEU A 87 13.32 4.83 -21.82
C LEU A 87 12.42 5.80 -21.05
N THR A 88 11.14 5.51 -21.02
CA THR A 88 10.12 6.32 -20.33
C THR A 88 9.40 5.47 -19.31
N LEU A 89 9.25 6.02 -18.10
CA LEU A 89 8.36 5.53 -17.06
C LEU A 89 7.01 6.21 -17.22
N ARG A 90 5.97 5.42 -17.48
CA ARG A 90 4.58 5.85 -17.51
C ARG A 90 3.90 5.44 -16.23
N ILE A 91 3.32 6.40 -15.51
CA ILE A 91 2.45 6.14 -14.36
C ILE A 91 1.01 6.36 -14.80
N TYR A 92 0.12 5.44 -14.49
CA TYR A 92 -1.29 5.52 -14.82
C TYR A 92 -2.16 5.33 -13.57
N ALA A 93 -3.22 6.14 -13.48
CA ALA A 93 -4.28 5.97 -12.51
C ALA A 93 -5.13 4.74 -12.87
N VAL A 94 -5.45 3.93 -11.86
CA VAL A 94 -6.41 2.84 -11.99
C VAL A 94 -7.71 3.31 -11.34
N ALA A 95 -8.77 3.45 -12.14
CA ALA A 95 -10.07 3.87 -11.67
C ALA A 95 -10.71 2.73 -10.83
N ASP A 96 -11.19 3.07 -9.62
CA ASP A 96 -11.91 2.14 -8.74
C ASP A 96 -13.33 1.81 -9.24
N ASN A 97 -13.90 2.65 -10.09
CA ASN A 97 -15.25 2.49 -10.62
C ASN A 97 -15.24 2.15 -12.11
N LEU A 98 -15.55 0.90 -12.42
CA LEU A 98 -15.92 0.38 -13.76
C LEU A 98 -17.33 0.83 -14.19
N ALA A 99 -17.85 1.93 -13.64
CA ALA A 99 -19.19 2.43 -13.97
C ALA A 99 -19.09 3.35 -15.20
N ASP A 100 -19.61 2.85 -16.32
CA ASP A 100 -19.86 3.49 -17.61
C ASP A 100 -19.55 5.00 -17.72
N GLY A 101 -18.50 5.31 -18.48
CA GLY A 101 -18.11 6.67 -18.83
C GLY A 101 -16.60 6.79 -18.84
N ALA A 102 -15.97 6.20 -19.86
CA ALA A 102 -14.52 6.17 -20.03
C ALA A 102 -13.95 7.59 -20.19
N ASP A 103 -13.69 8.25 -19.06
CA ASP A 103 -12.62 9.24 -19.01
C ASP A 103 -11.33 8.48 -19.29
N GLN A 104 -10.52 8.99 -20.22
CA GLN A 104 -9.29 8.30 -20.61
C GLN A 104 -8.43 8.04 -19.36
N PRO A 105 -7.78 6.87 -19.25
CA PRO A 105 -6.93 6.58 -18.09
C PRO A 105 -5.91 7.71 -17.95
N GLU A 106 -5.95 8.44 -16.85
CA GLU A 106 -5.04 9.55 -16.63
C GLU A 106 -3.64 8.96 -16.45
N TRP A 107 -2.70 9.40 -17.28
CA TRP A 107 -1.31 8.96 -17.22
C TRP A 107 -0.37 10.12 -17.45
N PHE A 108 0.85 9.97 -16.93
CA PHE A 108 1.94 10.89 -17.22
C PHE A 108 3.24 10.12 -17.42
N ASP A 109 4.10 10.70 -18.26
CA ASP A 109 5.36 10.10 -18.68
C ASP A 109 6.54 10.85 -18.07
N MET A 110 7.56 10.09 -17.71
CA MET A 110 8.82 10.60 -17.17
C MET A 110 9.99 9.93 -17.87
N THR A 111 10.95 10.72 -18.35
CA THR A 111 12.17 10.17 -18.95
C THR A 111 13.08 9.57 -17.88
N LEU A 112 13.54 8.35 -18.09
CA LEU A 112 14.45 7.67 -17.18
C LEU A 112 15.91 7.96 -17.54
N ALA A 113 16.71 8.29 -16.52
CA ALA A 113 18.15 8.34 -16.68
C ALA A 113 18.72 6.91 -16.71
N PRO A 114 19.67 6.60 -17.62
CA PRO A 114 20.17 5.24 -17.78
C PRO A 114 20.97 4.73 -16.58
N SER A 115 21.50 5.61 -15.73
CA SER A 115 22.21 5.23 -14.51
C SER A 115 21.31 5.04 -13.29
N GLN A 116 20.00 5.29 -13.43
CA GLN A 116 19.07 5.31 -12.32
C GLN A 116 18.18 4.06 -12.33
N THR A 117 18.06 3.41 -11.17
CA THR A 117 17.22 2.21 -10.94
C THR A 117 16.06 2.48 -10.00
N GLN A 118 15.93 3.71 -9.51
CA GLN A 118 14.89 4.13 -8.58
C GLN A 118 14.59 5.62 -8.74
N GLN A 119 13.34 6.03 -8.60
CA GLN A 119 12.97 7.44 -8.64
C GLN A 119 11.76 7.72 -7.75
N ARG A 120 11.83 8.86 -7.06
CA ARG A 120 10.67 9.44 -6.39
C ARG A 120 9.85 10.17 -7.43
N VAL A 121 8.58 9.79 -7.54
CA VAL A 121 7.61 10.32 -8.47
C VAL A 121 6.60 11.14 -7.68
N ALA A 122 6.46 12.42 -8.03
CA ALA A 122 5.38 13.25 -7.53
C ALA A 122 4.12 12.98 -8.35
N ILE A 123 3.01 12.70 -7.68
CA ILE A 123 1.71 12.50 -8.32
C ILE A 123 1.13 13.90 -8.62
N PRO A 124 0.76 14.21 -9.87
CA PRO A 124 0.06 15.45 -10.19
C PRO A 124 -1.22 15.62 -9.36
N GLU A 125 -1.52 16.84 -8.92
CA GLU A 125 -2.71 17.14 -8.12
C GLU A 125 -4.03 16.80 -8.84
N GLN A 126 -4.00 16.78 -10.17
CA GLN A 126 -5.15 16.46 -11.04
C GLN A 126 -5.54 14.97 -10.95
N MET A 127 -4.57 14.09 -10.73
CA MET A 127 -4.83 12.67 -10.54
C MET A 127 -5.46 12.49 -9.18
N THR A 128 -6.69 11.99 -9.11
CA THR A 128 -7.43 11.75 -7.84
C THR A 128 -7.59 10.28 -7.48
N ALA A 129 -6.99 9.37 -8.24
CA ALA A 129 -7.10 7.94 -8.01
C ALA A 129 -6.41 7.49 -6.72
N ASN A 130 -6.91 6.38 -6.15
CA ASN A 130 -6.30 5.72 -5.00
C ASN A 130 -5.34 4.59 -5.41
N TYR A 131 -5.41 4.11 -6.65
CA TYR A 131 -4.56 3.05 -7.16
C TYR A 131 -3.75 3.53 -8.37
N TYR A 132 -2.46 3.19 -8.38
CA TYR A 132 -1.53 3.57 -9.44
C TYR A 132 -0.77 2.36 -9.95
N GLY A 133 -0.60 2.27 -11.27
CA GLY A 133 0.32 1.33 -11.90
C GLY A 133 1.44 2.05 -12.63
N ALA A 134 2.54 1.35 -12.88
CA ALA A 134 3.67 1.85 -13.65
C ALA A 134 4.00 0.89 -14.80
N SER A 135 4.44 1.46 -15.92
CA SER A 135 5.08 0.70 -16.99
C SER A 135 6.33 1.43 -17.46
N ILE A 136 7.39 0.69 -17.77
CA ILE A 136 8.60 1.23 -18.40
C ILE A 136 8.69 0.70 -19.81
N GLY A 137 8.96 1.58 -20.75
CA GLY A 137 8.91 1.27 -22.16
C GLY A 137 9.44 2.37 -23.04
N LYS A 138 9.23 2.22 -24.34
CA LYS A 138 9.57 3.23 -25.35
C LYS A 138 8.30 3.92 -25.82
N SER A 139 8.35 5.25 -25.93
CA SER A 139 7.28 6.04 -26.54
C SER A 139 7.38 5.95 -28.07
N GLN A 140 6.35 5.40 -28.71
CA GLN A 140 6.24 5.21 -30.15
C GLN A 140 5.38 6.30 -30.83
N GLY A 141 5.32 7.51 -30.26
CA GLY A 141 4.56 8.64 -30.80
C GLY A 141 3.60 9.25 -29.78
N LYS A 142 2.50 9.83 -30.27
CA LYS A 142 1.58 10.63 -29.42
C LYS A 142 0.90 9.82 -28.32
N ASP A 143 0.50 8.58 -28.62
CA ASP A 143 -0.15 7.66 -27.66
C ASP A 143 0.45 6.26 -27.61
N GLY A 144 1.35 5.92 -28.55
CA GLY A 144 1.96 4.60 -28.63
C GLY A 144 2.98 4.40 -27.51
N PHE A 145 2.82 3.36 -26.71
CA PHE A 145 3.78 2.99 -25.67
C PHE A 145 4.05 1.49 -25.69
N ALA A 146 5.30 1.13 -25.98
CA ALA A 146 5.73 -0.25 -25.97
C ALA A 146 6.32 -0.59 -24.60
N ALA A 147 5.50 -1.15 -23.73
CA ALA A 147 5.90 -1.57 -22.39
C ALA A 147 6.88 -2.75 -22.45
N LEU A 148 8.02 -2.59 -21.78
CA LEU A 148 9.03 -3.63 -21.56
C LEU A 148 8.82 -4.32 -20.21
N ALA A 149 8.34 -3.56 -19.23
CA ALA A 149 7.97 -4.04 -17.90
C ALA A 149 6.77 -3.24 -17.37
N SER A 150 6.00 -3.89 -16.51
CA SER A 150 4.88 -3.28 -15.80
C SER A 150 4.94 -3.70 -14.33
N SER A 151 4.46 -2.83 -13.44
CA SER A 151 4.30 -3.14 -12.02
C SER A 151 2.91 -3.64 -11.72
N ASP A 152 2.75 -4.24 -10.54
CA ASP A 152 1.46 -4.34 -9.89
C ASP A 152 0.95 -2.95 -9.46
N THR A 153 -0.30 -2.87 -9.03
CA THR A 153 -0.91 -1.63 -8.55
C THR A 153 -0.50 -1.32 -7.12
N ALA A 154 -0.16 -0.05 -6.86
CA ALA A 154 0.10 0.47 -5.53
C ALA A 154 -1.10 1.28 -5.04
N TYR A 155 -1.53 1.02 -3.81
CA TYR A 155 -2.55 1.80 -3.13
C TYR A 155 -1.92 3.01 -2.43
N VAL A 156 -2.38 4.19 -2.80
CA VAL A 156 -1.98 5.47 -2.20
C VAL A 156 -3.16 5.96 -1.35
N PRO A 157 -3.08 5.85 -0.02
CA PRO A 157 -4.15 6.33 0.85
C PRO A 157 -4.23 7.85 0.75
N ARG A 158 -5.27 8.35 0.11
CA ARG A 158 -5.58 9.78 0.14
C ARG A 158 -6.47 10.05 1.34
N ALA A 159 -6.17 11.14 2.05
CA ALA A 159 -7.17 11.72 2.92
C ALA A 159 -8.30 12.19 2.01
N HIS A 160 -9.33 11.38 1.84
CA HIS A 160 -10.62 11.90 1.45
C HIS A 160 -10.89 13.01 2.45
N GLY A 161 -10.89 14.27 1.96
CA GLY A 161 -11.26 15.42 2.77
C GLY A 161 -12.51 14.99 3.50
N ALA A 162 -12.44 15.04 4.84
CA ALA A 162 -13.46 14.54 5.73
C ALA A 162 -14.82 14.66 5.04
N ASP A 163 -15.43 13.51 4.75
CA ASP A 163 -16.87 13.49 4.53
C ASP A 163 -17.44 14.45 5.54
N GLN A 164 -18.23 15.40 5.04
CA GLN A 164 -19.13 16.15 5.87
C GLN A 164 -19.76 15.13 6.81
N TYR A 165 -19.30 15.10 8.05
CA TYR A 165 -20.17 14.75 9.14
C TYR A 165 -21.20 15.88 9.15
N ASP A 166 -22.20 15.75 8.26
CA ASP A 166 -23.55 16.15 8.57
C ASP A 166 -23.84 15.45 9.89
N ALA A 167 -23.56 16.17 10.98
CA ALA A 167 -24.10 15.82 12.27
C ALA A 167 -25.61 15.71 12.02
N PRO A 168 -26.23 14.53 12.20
CA PRO A 168 -27.67 14.46 12.10
C PRO A 168 -28.19 15.45 13.13
N ALA A 169 -28.98 16.41 12.65
CA ALA A 169 -29.74 17.31 13.50
C ALA A 169 -30.53 16.43 14.48
N LEU A 170 -30.02 16.29 15.71
CA LEU A 170 -30.79 15.81 16.85
C LEU A 170 -31.74 16.94 17.23
N ALA A 171 -32.71 17.19 16.35
CA ALA A 171 -34.00 17.74 16.73
C ALA A 171 -34.67 16.67 17.61
N GLY A 172 -34.59 16.85 18.92
CA GLY A 172 -35.11 15.86 19.84
C GLY A 172 -35.02 16.25 21.31
N VAL A 173 -35.90 17.16 21.71
CA VAL A 173 -36.50 17.20 23.06
C VAL A 173 -35.57 17.66 24.20
N LEU A 174 -35.55 18.97 24.45
CA LEU A 174 -35.61 19.44 25.84
C LEU A 174 -36.96 20.13 26.04
N LEU A 175 -37.82 19.38 26.75
CA LEU A 175 -39.07 19.83 27.33
C LEU A 175 -38.85 21.13 28.11
N SER A 176 -39.67 22.12 27.77
CA SER A 176 -40.02 23.22 28.68
C SER A 176 -40.64 22.64 29.94
N GLU A 177 -39.88 22.59 31.04
CA GLU A 177 -40.48 22.53 32.36
C GLU A 177 -40.36 23.88 33.07
N HIS A 178 -41.53 24.41 33.39
CA HIS A 178 -41.78 25.60 34.15
C HIS A 178 -41.11 25.53 35.53
N ALA A 179 -40.21 26.47 35.83
CA ALA A 179 -39.89 26.84 37.21
C ALA A 179 -40.25 28.32 37.43
N SER A 180 -41.51 28.53 37.84
CA SER A 180 -42.04 29.79 38.33
C SER A 180 -41.45 30.10 39.70
N GLY A 181 -40.34 30.85 39.73
CA GLY A 181 -39.72 31.38 40.95
C GLY A 181 -40.18 32.81 41.21
N ARG A 182 -41.33 32.97 41.87
CA ARG A 182 -41.92 34.27 42.24
C ARG A 182 -41.20 34.81 43.49
N GLY A 183 -40.18 35.65 43.30
CA GLY A 183 -39.59 36.44 44.36
C GLY A 183 -40.56 37.54 44.81
N LYS A 184 -41.13 37.42 46.00
CA LYS A 184 -41.85 38.51 46.66
C LYS A 184 -40.83 39.40 47.40
N GLU A 185 -40.73 40.65 46.98
CA GLU A 185 -40.32 41.75 47.87
C GLU A 185 -41.32 41.84 49.03
N ILE A 186 -40.82 41.88 50.26
CA ILE A 186 -41.54 42.45 51.39
C ILE A 186 -40.57 43.38 52.11
N ARG A 187 -41.07 44.59 52.30
CA ARG A 187 -40.50 45.75 52.99
C ARG A 187 -40.39 45.52 54.49
#